data_AF-A0A9J9KWX8-F1
#
_entry.id   AF-A0A9J9KWX8-F1
#
_cell.length_a   1.000
_cell.length_b   1.000
_cell.length_c   1.000
_cell.angle_alpha   90.00
_cell.angle_beta   90.00
_cell.angle_gamma   90.00
#
_symmetry.space_group_name_H-M   'P 1'
#
loop_
_entity.id
_entity.type
_entity.pdbx_description
1 polymer ?
#
loop_
_entity_poly.entity_id
_entity_poly.type
_entity_poly.pdbx_seq_one_letter_code
_entity_poly.pdbx_strand_id
1 'polypeptide(L)'
;MLERLVRQVRQEIVVTEVVMDYSKMSDFEINKRVAFAEGLQVQDIDDSKATGMTSKYHELRPHTVWVTDGENPWEQYAPTLCWEDAGSIIVSSRIGINFVNGIWRAQSMKTGWVEFIHENPLRAAMTVFLMMQESANVPANPAGPDIR
;
A
#
# COMPACT_ATOMS: atom_id res chain seq x y z
N MET A 1 -10.15 43.06 2.18
CA MET A 1 -10.25 42.39 0.85
C MET A 1 -9.11 41.40 0.66
N LEU A 2 -7.85 41.81 0.94
CA LEU A 2 -6.66 40.95 0.90
C LEU A 2 -6.75 39.70 1.80
N GLU A 3 -7.27 39.83 3.03
CA GLU A 3 -7.42 38.68 3.95
C GLU A 3 -8.45 37.63 3.49
N ARG A 4 -9.48 38.05 2.74
CA ARG A 4 -10.44 37.11 2.13
C ARG A 4 -9.80 36.37 0.96
N LEU A 5 -8.97 37.05 0.17
CA LEU A 5 -8.20 36.43 -0.90
C LEU A 5 -7.17 35.44 -0.33
N VAL A 6 -6.47 35.77 0.77
CA VAL A 6 -5.52 34.87 1.43
C VAL A 6 -6.22 33.64 2.05
N ARG A 7 -7.43 33.80 2.60
CA ARG A 7 -8.23 32.66 3.08
C ARG A 7 -8.77 31.80 1.94
N GLN A 8 -9.15 32.40 0.81
CA GLN A 8 -9.66 31.69 -0.36
C GLN A 8 -8.52 30.95 -1.09
N VAL A 9 -7.34 31.56 -1.22
CA VAL A 9 -6.12 30.88 -1.72
C VAL A 9 -5.65 29.78 -0.75
N ARG A 10 -5.81 29.95 0.57
CA ARG A 10 -5.55 28.87 1.55
C ARG A 10 -6.59 27.74 1.51
N GLN A 11 -7.80 27.99 1.04
CA GLN A 11 -8.82 26.95 0.79
C GLN A 11 -8.70 26.32 -0.60
N GLU A 12 -8.09 27.00 -1.57
CA GLU A 12 -7.74 26.43 -2.88
C GLU A 12 -6.41 25.66 -2.86
N ILE A 13 -5.54 25.95 -1.88
CA ILE A 13 -4.51 25.01 -1.39
C ILE A 13 -5.15 24.12 -0.31
N VAL A 14 -6.35 23.59 -0.57
CA VAL A 14 -6.56 22.19 -0.23
C VAL A 14 -5.51 21.49 -1.06
N VAL A 15 -4.45 21.05 -0.40
CA VAL A 15 -3.52 20.08 -0.96
C VAL A 15 -4.42 19.07 -1.65
N THR A 16 -4.41 19.07 -2.98
CA THR A 16 -4.80 17.88 -3.73
C THR A 16 -3.77 16.85 -3.27
N GLU A 17 -4.04 16.27 -2.11
CA GLU A 17 -3.43 15.04 -1.67
C GLU A 17 -3.75 14.15 -2.85
N VAL A 18 -2.73 13.82 -3.63
CA VAL A 18 -2.86 12.82 -4.66
C VAL A 18 -3.06 11.54 -3.89
N VAL A 19 -4.29 11.31 -3.43
CA VAL A 19 -4.71 10.07 -2.79
C VAL A 19 -4.37 9.00 -3.81
N MET A 20 -3.48 8.10 -3.43
CA MET A 20 -2.96 7.12 -4.37
C MET A 20 -4.13 6.28 -4.89
N ASP A 21 -4.32 6.27 -6.20
CA ASP A 21 -5.39 5.49 -6.82
C ASP A 21 -4.92 4.06 -7.05
N TYR A 22 -5.02 3.27 -5.98
CA TYR A 22 -4.63 1.86 -5.97
C TYR A 22 -5.42 0.98 -6.95
N SER A 23 -6.56 1.45 -7.48
CA SER A 23 -7.34 0.71 -8.47
C SER A 23 -6.68 0.66 -9.85
N LYS A 24 -5.79 1.62 -10.14
CA LYS A 24 -5.08 1.73 -11.43
C LYS A 24 -3.73 1.02 -11.44
N MET A 25 -3.30 0.51 -10.31
CA MET A 25 -1.97 -0.08 -10.16
C MET A 25 -1.97 -1.56 -10.47
N SER A 26 -0.89 -2.06 -11.05
CA SER A 26 -0.66 -3.49 -11.21
C SER A 26 -0.39 -4.19 -9.87
N ASP A 27 -0.53 -5.51 -9.83
CA ASP A 27 -0.13 -6.32 -8.66
C ASP A 27 1.36 -6.20 -8.36
N PHE A 28 2.21 -6.08 -9.38
CA PHE A 28 3.64 -5.84 -9.20
C PHE A 28 3.93 -4.55 -8.45
N GLU A 29 3.28 -3.45 -8.86
CA GLU A 29 3.46 -2.15 -8.21
C GLU A 29 2.96 -2.12 -6.77
N ILE A 30 1.91 -2.91 -6.47
CA ILE A 30 1.40 -3.05 -5.10
C ILE A 30 2.32 -3.95 -4.27
N ASN A 31 2.74 -5.10 -4.79
CA ASN A 31 3.69 -5.98 -4.10
C ASN A 31 5.01 -5.26 -3.81
N LYS A 32 5.52 -4.44 -4.75
CA LYS A 32 6.71 -3.60 -4.53
C LYS A 32 6.50 -2.59 -3.39
N ARG A 33 5.33 -1.94 -3.31
CA ARG A 33 5.01 -0.99 -2.23
C ARG A 33 4.80 -1.67 -0.88
N VAL A 34 4.14 -2.82 -0.86
CA VAL A 34 3.97 -3.62 0.37
C VAL A 34 5.34 -4.01 0.91
N ALA A 35 6.24 -4.49 0.05
CA ALA A 35 7.61 -4.83 0.44
C ALA A 35 8.34 -3.63 1.06
N PHE A 36 8.28 -2.44 0.44
CA PHE A 36 8.88 -1.24 1.02
C PHE A 36 8.26 -0.83 2.36
N ALA A 37 6.94 -0.95 2.51
CA ALA A 37 6.24 -0.64 3.75
C ALA A 37 6.61 -1.60 4.89
N GLU A 38 6.91 -2.86 4.57
CA GLU A 38 7.44 -3.85 5.52
C GLU A 38 8.95 -3.70 5.76
N GLY A 39 9.61 -2.71 5.13
CA GLY A 39 11.04 -2.45 5.29
C GLY A 39 11.96 -3.37 4.49
N LEU A 40 11.44 -4.10 3.50
CA LEU A 40 12.21 -4.99 2.65
C LEU A 40 12.90 -4.24 1.50
N GLN A 41 14.04 -4.77 1.07
CA GLN A 41 14.68 -4.36 -0.18
C GLN A 41 14.01 -5.08 -1.36
N VAL A 42 13.93 -4.42 -2.51
CA VAL A 42 13.31 -4.99 -3.73
C VAL A 42 14.30 -4.93 -4.88
N GLN A 43 14.50 -6.03 -5.61
CA GLN A 43 15.32 -5.99 -6.83
C GLN A 43 14.64 -5.20 -7.94
N ASP A 44 15.40 -4.33 -8.60
CA ASP A 44 15.00 -3.81 -9.90
C ASP A 44 15.18 -4.86 -10.99
N ILE A 45 14.50 -4.65 -12.13
CA ILE A 45 14.63 -5.50 -13.30
C ILE A 45 16.05 -5.31 -13.88
N ASP A 46 16.81 -6.40 -13.94
CA ASP A 46 18.22 -6.39 -14.36
C ASP A 46 18.56 -7.66 -15.15
N ASP A 47 18.63 -7.51 -16.48
CA ASP A 47 18.98 -8.60 -17.40
C ASP A 47 20.48 -8.94 -17.43
N SER A 48 21.33 -8.19 -16.72
CA SER A 48 22.74 -8.56 -16.57
C SER A 48 22.93 -9.74 -15.62
N LYS A 49 21.92 -10.05 -14.79
CA LYS A 49 21.92 -11.18 -13.85
C LYS A 49 21.34 -12.43 -14.49
N ALA A 50 21.90 -13.58 -14.12
CA ALA A 50 21.43 -14.89 -14.60
C ALA A 50 20.14 -15.38 -13.90
N THR A 51 19.85 -14.85 -12.70
CA THR A 51 18.72 -15.26 -11.85
C THR A 51 18.14 -14.04 -11.12
N GLY A 52 16.94 -14.20 -10.53
CA GLY A 52 16.23 -13.12 -9.85
C GLY A 52 15.27 -12.39 -10.77
N MET A 53 15.15 -11.07 -10.57
CA MET A 53 14.27 -10.20 -11.35
C MET A 53 14.86 -9.83 -12.71
N THR A 54 14.77 -10.74 -13.68
CA THR A 54 15.06 -10.44 -15.10
C THR A 54 13.79 -10.02 -15.85
N SER A 55 13.91 -9.35 -16.99
CA SER A 55 12.78 -8.97 -17.83
C SER A 55 11.97 -10.20 -18.25
N LYS A 56 12.65 -11.29 -18.61
CA LYS A 56 12.01 -12.58 -18.96
C LYS A 56 11.26 -13.20 -17.77
N TYR A 57 11.84 -13.12 -16.56
CA TYR A 57 11.14 -13.60 -15.37
C TYR A 57 9.89 -12.76 -15.11
N HIS A 58 9.99 -11.43 -15.17
CA HIS A 58 8.86 -10.53 -14.98
C HIS A 58 7.74 -10.77 -16.00
N GLU A 59 8.07 -11.01 -17.27
CA GLU A 59 7.09 -11.37 -18.31
C GLU A 59 6.30 -12.64 -17.92
N LEU A 60 6.98 -13.65 -17.39
CA LEU A 60 6.35 -14.92 -16.96
C LEU A 60 5.63 -14.82 -15.62
N ARG A 61 5.98 -13.84 -14.78
CA ARG A 61 5.46 -13.61 -13.43
C ARG A 61 5.23 -12.11 -13.20
N PRO A 62 4.25 -11.50 -13.91
CA PRO A 62 4.09 -10.05 -13.99
C PRO A 62 3.58 -9.39 -12.70
N HIS A 63 3.34 -10.17 -11.65
CA HIS A 63 2.90 -9.70 -10.33
C HIS A 63 3.98 -9.88 -9.24
N THR A 64 4.96 -10.78 -9.46
CA THR A 64 5.92 -11.18 -8.44
C THR A 64 7.06 -10.18 -8.36
N VAL A 65 7.51 -9.89 -7.14
CA VAL A 65 8.75 -9.15 -6.87
C VAL A 65 9.78 -10.07 -6.24
N TRP A 66 11.05 -9.66 -6.24
CA TRP A 66 12.12 -10.34 -5.49
C TRP A 66 12.56 -9.45 -4.34
N VAL A 67 12.56 -9.98 -3.12
CA VAL A 67 12.80 -9.22 -1.88
C VAL A 67 13.85 -9.85 -0.97
N THR A 68 14.40 -9.06 -0.06
CA THR A 68 15.26 -9.50 1.05
C THR A 68 15.14 -8.50 2.20
N ASP A 69 15.39 -8.96 3.43
CA ASP A 69 15.60 -8.10 4.60
C ASP A 69 17.06 -7.57 4.71
N GLY A 70 17.94 -8.01 3.81
CA GLY A 70 19.37 -7.68 3.79
C GLY A 70 20.25 -8.68 4.56
N GLU A 71 19.65 -9.59 5.33
CA GLU A 71 20.35 -10.66 6.05
C GLU A 71 20.15 -12.03 5.38
N ASN A 72 18.98 -12.25 4.78
CA ASN A 72 18.59 -13.49 4.13
C ASN A 72 18.74 -13.41 2.59
N PRO A 73 18.90 -14.55 1.89
CA PRO A 73 18.92 -14.57 0.43
C PRO A 73 17.67 -13.95 -0.18
N TRP A 74 17.80 -13.45 -1.41
CA TRP A 74 16.65 -12.95 -2.16
C TRP A 74 15.64 -14.06 -2.45
N GLU A 75 14.36 -13.75 -2.25
CA GLU A 75 13.25 -14.67 -2.48
C GLU A 75 12.10 -14.02 -3.26
N GLN A 76 11.21 -14.86 -3.80
CA GLN A 76 10.00 -14.41 -4.49
C GLN A 76 8.97 -13.95 -3.47
N TYR A 77 8.27 -12.87 -3.80
CA TYR A 77 7.26 -12.30 -2.92
C TYR A 77 6.10 -11.76 -3.74
N ALA A 78 4.88 -12.19 -3.39
CA ALA A 78 3.66 -11.87 -4.11
C ALA A 78 2.44 -11.82 -3.17
N PRO A 79 2.41 -10.93 -2.17
CA PRO A 79 1.34 -10.89 -1.17
C PRO A 79 -0.05 -10.55 -1.73
N THR A 80 -0.18 -10.07 -2.97
CA THR A 80 -1.50 -9.96 -3.64
C THR A 80 -2.07 -11.30 -4.12
N LEU A 81 -1.28 -12.38 -4.15
CA LEU A 81 -1.68 -13.70 -4.65
C LEU A 81 -1.30 -14.88 -3.74
N CYS A 82 -0.32 -14.71 -2.85
CA CYS A 82 0.23 -15.75 -1.99
C CYS A 82 -0.16 -15.50 -0.53
N TRP A 83 -0.80 -16.47 0.13
CA TRP A 83 -1.25 -16.33 1.51
C TRP A 83 -0.07 -16.28 2.49
N GLU A 84 0.96 -17.08 2.23
CA GLU A 84 2.17 -17.17 3.05
C GLU A 84 2.87 -15.80 3.14
N ASP A 85 2.88 -15.03 2.06
CA ASP A 85 3.45 -13.69 1.98
C ASP A 85 2.58 -12.61 2.65
N ALA A 86 1.26 -12.82 2.68
CA ALA A 86 0.28 -11.83 3.10
C ALA A 86 -0.25 -12.03 4.53
N GLY A 87 -0.25 -13.26 5.01
CA GLY A 87 -0.99 -13.66 6.22
C GLY A 87 -0.52 -12.93 7.47
N SER A 88 0.80 -12.79 7.64
CA SER A 88 1.40 -12.06 8.77
C SER A 88 0.97 -10.59 8.78
N ILE A 89 0.96 -9.93 7.62
CA ILE A 89 0.53 -8.54 7.43
C ILE A 89 -0.95 -8.38 7.77
N ILE A 90 -1.81 -9.26 7.25
CA ILE A 90 -3.26 -9.23 7.48
C ILE A 90 -3.56 -9.33 8.98
N VAL A 91 -2.90 -10.26 9.68
CA VAL A 91 -3.09 -10.48 11.11
C VAL A 91 -2.54 -9.31 11.93
N SER A 92 -1.30 -8.88 11.68
CA SER A 92 -0.66 -7.81 12.45
C SER A 92 -1.36 -6.45 12.26
N SER A 93 -1.92 -6.22 11.08
CA SER A 93 -2.66 -5.01 10.71
C SER A 93 -4.16 -5.07 11.04
N ARG A 94 -4.64 -6.20 11.57
CA ARG A 94 -6.05 -6.43 11.93
C ARG A 94 -7.00 -6.17 10.76
N ILE A 95 -6.62 -6.62 9.57
CA ILE A 95 -7.41 -6.46 8.35
C ILE A 95 -8.44 -7.59 8.30
N GLY A 96 -9.72 -7.22 8.28
CA GLY A 96 -10.82 -8.15 8.04
C GLY A 96 -11.07 -8.29 6.54
N ILE A 97 -11.33 -9.51 6.07
CA ILE A 97 -11.67 -9.81 4.66
C ILE A 97 -13.04 -10.48 4.66
N ASN A 98 -13.99 -9.91 3.91
CA ASN A 98 -15.36 -10.39 3.83
C ASN A 98 -15.77 -10.52 2.35
N PHE A 99 -16.54 -11.56 2.02
CA PHE A 99 -17.17 -11.69 0.71
C PHE A 99 -18.62 -11.22 0.79
N VAL A 100 -18.93 -10.10 0.11
CA VAL A 100 -20.25 -9.47 0.17
C VAL A 100 -20.64 -9.02 -1.24
N ASN A 101 -21.86 -9.32 -1.66
CA ASN A 101 -22.40 -8.92 -2.96
C ASN A 101 -21.53 -9.33 -4.17
N GLY A 102 -20.90 -10.51 -4.11
CA GLY A 102 -20.11 -11.05 -5.22
C GLY A 102 -18.69 -10.47 -5.34
N ILE A 103 -18.23 -9.66 -4.39
CA ILE A 103 -16.90 -9.06 -4.40
C ILE A 103 -16.24 -9.17 -3.02
N TRP A 104 -14.91 -9.24 -2.99
CA TRP A 104 -14.16 -9.22 -1.74
C TRP A 104 -13.99 -7.78 -1.26
N ARG A 105 -14.28 -7.58 0.02
CA ARG A 105 -14.05 -6.34 0.75
C ARG A 105 -13.01 -6.60 1.83
N ALA A 106 -11.93 -5.85 1.81
CA ALA A 106 -10.99 -5.76 2.92
C ALA A 106 -11.21 -4.46 3.68
N GLN A 107 -11.02 -4.48 4.99
CA GLN A 107 -11.20 -3.29 5.84
C GLN A 107 -10.39 -3.39 7.14
N SER A 108 -10.00 -2.25 7.70
CA SER A 108 -9.41 -2.15 9.03
C SER A 108 -9.90 -0.91 9.76
N MET A 109 -9.90 -1.00 11.09
CA MET A 109 -10.20 0.11 12.01
C MET A 109 -8.97 0.52 12.84
N LYS A 110 -7.83 -0.15 12.63
CA LYS A 110 -6.63 0.00 13.48
C LYS A 110 -6.08 1.42 13.47
N THR A 111 -6.18 2.13 12.35
CA THR A 111 -5.68 3.50 12.13
C THR A 111 -6.80 4.46 11.71
N GLY A 112 -8.06 4.12 11.98
CA GLY A 112 -9.24 4.72 11.36
C GLY A 112 -9.91 3.78 10.37
N TRP A 113 -11.14 4.11 9.92
CA TRP A 113 -11.87 3.29 8.95
C TRP A 113 -11.22 3.43 7.57
N VAL A 114 -10.66 2.33 7.07
CA VAL A 114 -10.18 2.18 5.70
C VAL A 114 -10.77 0.92 5.10
N GLU A 115 -11.17 0.98 3.83
CA GLU A 115 -11.69 -0.17 3.11
C GLU A 115 -11.32 -0.13 1.63
N PHE A 116 -11.21 -1.33 1.04
CA PHE A 116 -11.02 -1.49 -0.41
C PHE A 116 -11.75 -2.74 -0.90
N ILE A 117 -12.29 -2.66 -2.11
CA ILE A 117 -12.97 -3.78 -2.76
C ILE A 117 -12.18 -4.24 -3.99
N HIS A 118 -12.08 -5.55 -4.18
CA HIS A 118 -11.41 -6.13 -5.34
C HIS A 118 -11.95 -7.53 -5.62
N GLU A 119 -11.76 -8.04 -6.83
CA GLU A 119 -12.11 -9.43 -7.18
C GLU A 119 -11.19 -10.46 -6.51
N ASN A 120 -10.02 -10.02 -6.05
CA ASN A 120 -9.02 -10.82 -5.34
C ASN A 120 -8.93 -10.36 -3.87
N PRO A 121 -9.13 -11.26 -2.89
CA PRO A 121 -9.15 -10.89 -1.47
C PRO A 121 -7.80 -10.39 -0.94
N LEU A 122 -6.70 -10.98 -1.39
CA LEU A 122 -5.36 -10.60 -0.95
C LEU A 122 -4.93 -9.28 -1.57
N ARG A 123 -5.28 -9.04 -2.83
CA ARG A 123 -5.14 -7.71 -3.44
C ARG A 123 -5.93 -6.65 -2.66
N ALA A 124 -7.18 -6.93 -2.28
CA ALA A 124 -7.94 -6.00 -1.44
C ALA A 124 -7.25 -5.73 -0.10
N ALA A 125 -6.76 -6.78 0.56
CA ALA A 125 -6.09 -6.67 1.85
C ALA A 125 -4.77 -5.88 1.78
N MET A 126 -3.94 -6.13 0.77
CA MET A 126 -2.68 -5.42 0.59
C MET A 126 -2.90 -3.93 0.25
N THR A 127 -3.94 -3.60 -0.51
CA THR A 127 -4.32 -2.19 -0.70
C THR A 127 -4.72 -1.53 0.61
N VAL A 128 -5.55 -2.18 1.44
CA VAL A 128 -5.92 -1.64 2.76
C VAL A 128 -4.70 -1.44 3.64
N PHE A 129 -3.77 -2.39 3.65
CA PHE A 129 -2.51 -2.24 4.39
C PHE A 129 -1.75 -0.98 3.98
N LEU A 130 -1.62 -0.71 2.67
CA LEU A 130 -0.96 0.50 2.17
C LEU A 130 -1.69 1.79 2.55
N MET A 131 -3.04 1.80 2.44
CA MET A 131 -3.87 2.93 2.90
C MET A 131 -3.68 3.23 4.41
N MET A 132 -3.45 2.20 5.23
CA MET A 132 -3.14 2.37 6.66
C MET A 132 -1.80 3.07 6.88
N GLN A 133 -0.78 2.77 6.06
CA GLN A 133 0.53 3.41 6.17
C GLN A 133 0.49 4.90 5.81
N GLU A 134 -0.32 5.27 4.81
CA GLU A 134 -0.53 6.67 4.45
C GLU A 134 -1.23 7.44 5.56
N SER A 135 -2.28 6.85 6.15
CA SER A 135 -3.05 7.45 7.24
C SER A 135 -2.20 7.69 8.50
N ALA A 136 -1.20 6.85 8.76
CA ALA A 136 -0.30 6.98 9.90
C ALA A 136 0.75 8.10 9.72
N ASN A 137 1.03 8.52 8.47
CA ASN A 137 2.05 9.53 8.15
C ASN A 137 1.49 10.97 8.04
N VAL A 138 0.20 11.17 8.33
CA VAL A 138 -0.39 12.51 8.45
C VAL A 138 0.10 13.15 9.77
N PRO A 139 0.74 14.34 9.77
CA PRO A 139 1.17 14.99 11.00
C PRO A 139 -0.02 15.21 11.93
N ALA A 140 0.08 14.71 13.17
CA ALA A 140 -0.83 15.09 14.23
C ALA A 140 -0.73 16.62 14.42
N ASN A 141 -1.74 17.35 13.97
CA ASN A 141 -1.80 18.80 14.12
C ASN A 141 -1.75 19.13 15.63
N PRO A 142 -0.76 19.89 16.15
CA PRO A 142 -0.67 20.17 17.58
C PRO A 142 -1.68 21.23 18.07
N ALA A 143 -2.65 21.62 17.25
CA ALA A 143 -3.63 22.64 17.59
C ALA A 143 -4.92 22.04 18.17
N GLY A 144 -4.84 21.47 19.36
CA GLY A 144 -5.99 21.48 20.27
C GLY A 144 -6.11 22.88 20.88
N PRO A 145 -7.27 23.55 20.87
CA PRO A 145 -7.39 24.82 21.58
C PRO A 145 -7.26 24.53 23.08
N ASP A 146 -6.26 25.15 23.70
CA ASP A 146 -6.13 25.25 25.16
C ASP A 146 -7.36 26.02 25.66
N ILE A 147 -8.35 25.31 26.20
CA ILE A 147 -9.52 25.92 26.84
C ILE A 147 -9.11 26.21 28.28
N ARG A 148 -8.62 27.42 28.52
CA ARG A 148 -8.61 28.07 29.84
C ARG A 148 -9.62 29.19 29.86
#